data_AF-A0A960MLB7-F1
#
_entry.id   AF-A0A960MLB7-F1
#
_cell.length_a   1.000
_cell.length_b   1.000
_cell.length_c   1.000
_cell.angle_alpha   90.00
_cell.angle_beta   90.00
_cell.angle_gamma   90.00
#
_symmetry.space_group_name_H-M   'P 1'
#
loop_
_entity.id
_entity.type
_entity.pdbx_description
1 polymer ?
#
loop_
_entity_poly.entity_id
_entity_poly.type
_entity_poly.pdbx_seq_one_letter_code
_entity_poly.pdbx_strand_id
1 'polypeptide(L)'
;MAIAESLFHQNSFLPNVYFHRFKDSFTSRAVQKGNEEVILLKKEGEKSYYFEKNYGISKDMVVGHGFYFYMIDNMQALLENPQMTLPVQFLLPNKLAKYIFKMSATKDPENTDQVIFTLKTQNVLLRLLVPTIVVKLNQETKRMISYEGPNTFFYGTKDIFYVKIIYTEMVSKTGFSAAPKHRNSSVINDPIFNNMGSFMTGKFQKLSRCPKPIFETISVYHDHLEKTESLQ
;
A
#
# COMPACT_ATOMS: atom_id res chain seq x y z
N MET A 1 17.90 -9.01 1.21
CA MET A 1 16.61 -9.48 0.66
C MET A 1 15.55 -9.48 1.75
N ALA A 2 14.30 -9.24 1.40
CA ALA A 2 13.14 -9.40 2.27
C ALA A 2 11.96 -9.88 1.42
N ILE A 3 11.00 -10.58 2.03
CA ILE A 3 9.74 -10.99 1.43
C ILE A 3 8.61 -10.36 2.22
N ALA A 4 7.58 -9.91 1.51
CA ALA A 4 6.32 -9.48 2.09
C ALA A 4 5.16 -10.08 1.32
N GLU A 5 4.17 -10.57 2.03
CA GLU A 5 2.99 -11.22 1.48
C GLU A 5 1.74 -10.66 2.15
N SER A 6 0.63 -10.58 1.40
CA SER A 6 -0.67 -10.15 1.90
C SER A 6 -1.73 -11.08 1.33
N LEU A 7 -2.47 -11.77 2.20
CA LEU A 7 -3.50 -12.74 1.84
C LEU A 7 -4.88 -12.18 2.16
N PHE A 8 -5.67 -11.90 1.13
CA PHE A 8 -6.94 -11.17 1.22
C PHE A 8 -8.19 -12.05 1.38
N HIS A 9 -8.04 -13.35 1.63
CA HIS A 9 -9.13 -14.33 1.63
C HIS A 9 -10.31 -13.99 2.56
N GLN A 10 -10.05 -13.30 3.68
CA GLN A 10 -11.07 -13.02 4.70
C GLN A 10 -11.56 -11.58 4.71
N ASN A 11 -10.66 -10.61 4.43
CA ASN A 11 -10.98 -9.19 4.54
C ASN A 11 -10.06 -8.38 3.62
N SER A 12 -10.65 -7.55 2.76
CA SER A 12 -9.93 -6.69 1.81
C SER A 12 -9.06 -5.63 2.50
N PHE A 13 -9.47 -5.18 3.70
CA PHE A 13 -8.79 -4.13 4.47
C PHE A 13 -7.82 -4.70 5.51
N LEU A 14 -8.10 -5.92 5.97
CA LEU A 14 -7.31 -6.62 6.98
C LEU A 14 -6.70 -7.93 6.46
N PRO A 15 -5.93 -7.94 5.35
CA PRO A 15 -5.31 -9.18 4.90
C PRO A 15 -4.41 -9.78 5.99
N ASN A 16 -4.23 -11.09 5.94
CA ASN A 16 -3.14 -11.69 6.70
C ASN A 16 -1.82 -11.24 6.06
N VAL A 17 -0.99 -10.55 6.82
CA VAL A 17 0.29 -9.99 6.34
C VAL A 17 1.43 -10.78 6.93
N TYR A 18 2.41 -11.10 6.10
CA TYR A 18 3.65 -11.75 6.49
C TYR A 18 4.82 -10.96 5.95
N PHE A 19 5.77 -10.62 6.81
CA PHE A 19 7.02 -9.99 6.40
C PHE A 19 8.19 -10.74 7.02
N HIS A 20 9.18 -11.06 6.19
CA HIS A 20 10.42 -11.70 6.61
C HIS A 20 11.62 -10.99 5.99
N ARG A 21 12.57 -10.58 6.82
CA ARG A 21 13.85 -9.99 6.39
C ARG A 21 14.97 -10.96 6.69
N PHE A 22 15.57 -11.51 5.64
CA PHE A 22 16.60 -12.53 5.72
C PHE A 22 17.89 -12.05 6.40
N LYS A 23 18.25 -10.76 6.26
CA LYS A 23 19.52 -10.22 6.79
C LYS A 23 19.67 -10.40 8.31
N ASP A 24 18.57 -10.32 9.06
CA ASP A 24 18.57 -10.36 10.52
C ASP A 24 17.44 -11.24 11.06
N SER A 25 16.94 -12.18 10.25
CA SER A 25 15.85 -13.10 10.57
C SER A 25 14.59 -12.43 11.16
N PHE A 26 14.42 -11.13 10.96
CA PHE A 26 13.31 -10.37 11.50
C PHE A 26 12.02 -10.81 10.81
N THR A 27 10.98 -11.05 11.62
CA THR A 27 9.67 -11.44 11.11
C THR A 27 8.59 -10.58 11.76
N SER A 28 7.59 -10.17 10.99
CA SER A 28 6.39 -9.52 11.53
C SER A 28 5.15 -9.97 10.79
N ARG A 29 4.04 -10.17 11.51
CA ARG A 29 2.79 -10.69 10.95
C ARG A 29 1.57 -10.00 11.52
N ALA A 30 0.52 -9.88 10.72
CA ALA A 30 -0.84 -9.67 11.19
C ALA A 30 -1.67 -10.88 10.74
N VAL A 31 -2.34 -11.55 11.66
CA VAL A 31 -3.16 -12.73 11.38
C VAL A 31 -4.53 -12.53 11.99
N GLN A 32 -5.57 -12.59 11.16
CA GLN A 32 -6.95 -12.64 11.62
C GLN A 32 -7.25 -14.02 12.24
N LYS A 33 -7.94 -14.01 13.36
CA LYS A 33 -8.45 -15.19 14.05
C LYS A 33 -9.98 -15.11 14.05
N GLY A 34 -10.57 -15.76 13.06
CA GLY A 34 -12.00 -15.63 12.79
C GLY A 34 -12.37 -14.19 12.41
N ASN A 35 -13.55 -13.75 12.83
CA ASN A 35 -14.07 -12.41 12.52
C ASN A 35 -13.93 -11.41 13.68
N GLU A 36 -13.32 -11.83 14.79
CA GLU A 36 -13.35 -11.07 16.05
C GLU A 36 -12.01 -10.43 16.40
N GLU A 37 -10.90 -11.08 16.04
CA GLU A 37 -9.58 -10.69 16.53
C GLU A 37 -8.52 -10.67 15.42
N VAL A 38 -7.57 -9.76 15.56
CA VAL A 38 -6.33 -9.74 14.79
C VAL A 38 -5.14 -9.78 15.74
N ILE A 39 -4.23 -10.71 15.46
CA ILE A 39 -3.03 -10.97 16.23
C ILE A 39 -1.85 -10.35 15.50
N LEU A 40 -1.17 -9.40 16.14
CA LEU A 40 0.10 -8.88 15.67
C LEU A 40 1.23 -9.70 16.28
N LEU A 41 2.13 -10.20 15.44
CA LEU A 41 3.28 -10.99 15.86
C LEU A 41 4.57 -10.34 15.37
N LYS A 42 5.60 -10.34 16.21
CA LYS A 42 6.94 -9.85 15.86
C LYS A 42 8.02 -10.76 16.45
N LYS A 43 9.01 -11.12 15.64
CA LYS A 43 10.20 -11.86 16.04
C LYS A 43 11.45 -11.10 15.62
N GLU A 44 12.40 -10.95 16.54
CA GLU A 44 13.66 -10.26 16.29
C GLU A 44 14.81 -11.26 16.28
N GLY A 45 15.64 -11.24 15.22
CA GLY A 45 16.78 -12.15 15.15
C GLY A 45 16.35 -13.62 15.06
N GLU A 46 17.22 -14.46 15.59
CA GLU A 46 17.01 -15.91 15.69
C GLU A 46 16.30 -16.33 16.98
N LYS A 47 15.62 -15.38 17.66
CA LYS A 47 14.83 -15.70 18.85
C LYS A 47 13.82 -16.80 18.52
N SER A 48 13.63 -17.72 19.46
CA SER A 48 12.68 -18.83 19.34
C SER A 48 11.22 -18.43 19.54
N TYR A 49 10.96 -17.23 20.08
CA TYR A 49 9.62 -16.78 20.47
C TYR A 49 9.18 -15.51 19.73
N TYR A 50 7.86 -15.33 19.64
CA TYR A 50 7.24 -14.10 19.15
C TYR A 50 6.84 -13.19 20.31
N PHE A 51 6.96 -11.90 20.09
CA PHE A 51 6.19 -10.90 20.81
C PHE A 51 4.81 -10.79 20.14
N GLU A 52 3.76 -10.72 20.94
CA GLU A 52 2.37 -10.74 20.47
C GLU A 52 1.58 -9.54 21.00
N LYS A 53 0.61 -9.09 20.22
CA LYS A 53 -0.45 -8.20 20.70
C LYS A 53 -1.75 -8.41 19.95
N ASN A 54 -2.84 -8.51 20.70
CA ASN A 54 -4.17 -8.78 20.16
C ASN A 54 -5.02 -7.51 20.14
N TYR A 55 -5.83 -7.40 19.10
CA TYR A 55 -6.82 -6.35 18.94
C TYR A 55 -8.14 -6.94 18.47
N GLY A 56 -9.25 -6.48 19.03
CA GLY A 56 -10.58 -6.76 18.48
C GLY A 56 -10.72 -6.09 17.11
N ILE A 57 -11.24 -6.81 16.13
CA ILE A 57 -11.46 -6.32 14.77
C ILE A 57 -12.53 -5.22 14.79
N SER A 58 -12.30 -4.16 14.02
CA SER A 58 -13.28 -3.11 13.78
C SER A 58 -13.26 -2.72 12.31
N LYS A 59 -14.38 -2.20 11.79
CA LYS A 59 -14.56 -1.89 10.36
C LYS A 59 -13.53 -0.91 9.76
N ASP A 60 -12.93 -0.06 10.59
CA ASP A 60 -11.99 0.98 10.17
C ASP A 60 -10.53 0.53 10.27
N MET A 61 -10.28 -0.74 10.63
CA MET A 61 -8.93 -1.27 10.77
C MET A 61 -8.35 -1.66 9.41
N VAL A 62 -7.07 -1.34 9.23
CA VAL A 62 -6.32 -1.65 8.03
C VAL A 62 -4.93 -2.17 8.37
N VAL A 63 -4.38 -3.05 7.52
CA VAL A 63 -2.98 -3.48 7.63
C VAL A 63 -2.33 -3.65 6.26
N GLY A 64 -1.10 -3.16 6.14
CA GLY A 64 -0.31 -3.23 4.90
C GLY A 64 -1.09 -2.75 3.69
N HIS A 65 -1.15 -3.60 2.65
CA HIS A 65 -1.85 -3.31 1.40
C HIS A 65 -3.38 -3.15 1.56
N GLY A 66 -3.99 -3.61 2.65
CA GLY A 66 -5.42 -3.41 2.89
C GLY A 66 -5.84 -1.95 3.01
N PHE A 67 -4.90 -1.06 3.36
CA PHE A 67 -5.16 0.38 3.36
C PHE A 67 -5.46 0.94 1.96
N TYR A 68 -4.83 0.39 0.92
CA TYR A 68 -5.09 0.81 -0.46
C TYR A 68 -6.54 0.52 -0.86
N PHE A 69 -7.03 -0.68 -0.54
CA PHE A 69 -8.42 -1.04 -0.78
C PHE A 69 -9.40 -0.20 0.05
N TYR A 70 -9.04 0.10 1.30
CA TYR A 70 -9.84 1.01 2.13
C TYR A 70 -10.00 2.40 1.49
N MET A 71 -8.94 2.95 0.89
CA MET A 71 -9.04 4.23 0.17
C MET A 71 -9.96 4.15 -1.04
N ILE A 72 -9.86 3.08 -1.83
CA ILE A 72 -10.66 2.90 -3.04
C ILE A 72 -12.14 2.77 -2.70
N ASP A 73 -12.48 1.88 -1.78
CA ASP A 73 -13.86 1.58 -1.41
C ASP A 73 -14.58 2.79 -0.81
N ASN A 74 -13.84 3.70 -0.17
CA ASN A 74 -14.38 4.91 0.45
C ASN A 74 -14.19 6.17 -0.40
N MET A 75 -13.60 6.07 -1.59
CA MET A 75 -13.24 7.23 -2.41
C MET A 75 -14.46 8.07 -2.79
N GLN A 76 -15.51 7.42 -3.29
CA GLN A 76 -16.70 8.11 -3.79
C GLN A 76 -17.42 8.87 -2.67
N ALA A 77 -17.64 8.22 -1.53
CA ALA A 77 -18.31 8.83 -0.37
C ALA A 77 -17.54 10.07 0.15
N LEU A 78 -16.21 10.01 0.20
CA LEU A 78 -15.39 11.15 0.62
C LEU A 78 -15.38 12.29 -0.41
N LEU A 79 -15.50 12.01 -1.71
CA LEU A 79 -15.56 13.03 -2.75
C LEU A 79 -16.94 13.71 -2.82
N GLU A 80 -18.02 12.95 -2.62
CA GLU A 80 -19.39 13.48 -2.60
C GLU A 80 -19.64 14.37 -1.36
N ASN A 81 -18.93 14.11 -0.27
CA ASN A 81 -19.02 14.91 0.95
C ASN A 81 -17.63 15.40 1.39
N PRO A 82 -17.15 16.55 0.88
CA PRO A 82 -15.81 17.05 1.16
C PRO A 82 -15.51 17.37 2.63
N GLN A 83 -16.53 17.52 3.47
CA GLN A 83 -16.39 17.75 4.92
C GLN A 83 -16.32 16.44 5.71
N MET A 84 -16.62 15.31 5.08
CA MET A 84 -16.55 14.00 5.68
C MET A 84 -15.09 13.61 5.93
N THR A 85 -14.86 13.05 7.11
CA THR A 85 -13.59 12.38 7.41
C THR A 85 -13.88 10.99 7.94
N LEU A 86 -13.10 10.01 7.51
CA LEU A 86 -13.22 8.64 7.96
C LEU A 86 -12.11 8.29 8.95
N PRO A 87 -12.42 7.61 10.07
CA PRO A 87 -11.36 7.04 10.90
C PRO A 87 -10.61 5.96 10.11
N VAL A 88 -9.32 5.83 10.38
CA VAL A 88 -8.49 4.71 9.90
C VAL A 88 -7.62 4.23 11.04
N GLN A 89 -7.75 2.96 11.40
CA GLN A 89 -6.99 2.30 12.45
C GLN A 89 -5.90 1.43 11.83
N PHE A 90 -4.71 1.99 11.65
CA PHE A 90 -3.58 1.27 11.10
C PHE A 90 -2.95 0.34 12.11
N LEU A 91 -2.82 -0.92 11.73
CA LEU A 91 -2.05 -1.91 12.47
C LEU A 91 -0.63 -1.97 11.91
N LEU A 92 0.36 -1.86 12.79
CA LEU A 92 1.78 -2.00 12.45
C LEU A 92 2.38 -3.21 13.17
N PRO A 93 2.45 -4.39 12.51
CA PRO A 93 3.00 -5.62 13.07
C PRO A 93 4.41 -5.47 13.64
N ASN A 94 5.29 -4.75 12.94
CA ASN A 94 6.69 -4.51 13.36
C ASN A 94 6.81 -3.67 14.65
N LYS A 95 5.76 -2.95 15.04
CA LYS A 95 5.70 -2.15 16.27
C LYS A 95 4.75 -2.73 17.31
N LEU A 96 3.99 -3.78 16.98
CA LEU A 96 2.90 -4.32 17.80
C LEU A 96 1.97 -3.21 18.29
N ALA A 97 1.58 -2.34 17.37
CA ALA A 97 0.90 -1.11 17.68
C ALA A 97 -0.23 -0.82 16.70
N LYS A 98 -1.17 -0.01 17.17
CA LYS A 98 -2.30 0.51 16.42
C LYS A 98 -2.26 2.03 16.46
N TYR A 99 -2.43 2.67 15.31
CA TYR A 99 -2.43 4.12 15.15
C TYR A 99 -3.74 4.59 14.52
N ILE A 100 -4.30 5.69 15.02
CA ILE A 100 -5.60 6.21 14.59
C ILE A 100 -5.41 7.51 13.82
N PHE A 101 -5.90 7.52 12.59
CA PHE A 101 -5.90 8.68 11.70
C PHE A 101 -7.32 9.08 11.34
N LYS A 102 -7.46 10.32 10.84
CA LYS A 102 -8.61 10.74 10.04
C LYS A 102 -8.16 10.87 8.59
N MET A 103 -8.90 10.24 7.70
CA MET A 103 -8.72 10.28 6.26
C MET A 103 -9.77 11.19 5.64
N SER A 104 -9.35 12.06 4.74
CA SER A 104 -10.21 12.85 3.85
C SER A 104 -9.75 12.66 2.41
N ALA A 105 -10.62 12.94 1.45
CA ALA A 105 -10.26 12.96 0.03
C ALA A 105 -10.73 14.27 -0.62
N THR A 106 -9.93 14.81 -1.53
CA THR A 106 -10.29 15.96 -2.36
C THR A 106 -9.84 15.70 -3.79
N LYS A 107 -10.49 16.33 -4.78
CA LYS A 107 -9.92 16.37 -6.14
C LYS A 107 -8.62 17.17 -6.13
N ASP A 108 -7.68 16.76 -6.97
CA ASP A 108 -6.48 17.55 -7.20
C ASP A 108 -6.86 18.84 -7.96
N PRO A 109 -6.53 20.04 -7.44
CA PRO A 109 -6.86 21.29 -8.10
C PRO A 109 -6.16 21.47 -9.46
N GLU A 110 -5.04 20.78 -9.69
CA GLU A 110 -4.27 20.85 -10.94
C GLU A 110 -4.70 19.76 -11.94
N ASN A 111 -5.38 18.70 -11.48
CA ASN A 111 -5.83 17.60 -12.32
C ASN A 111 -7.10 16.94 -11.76
N THR A 112 -8.26 17.23 -12.37
CA THR A 112 -9.56 16.75 -11.89
C THR A 112 -9.76 15.23 -11.94
N ASP A 113 -8.90 14.51 -12.66
CA ASP A 113 -8.89 13.05 -12.74
C ASP A 113 -8.05 12.42 -11.64
N GLN A 114 -7.48 13.22 -10.74
CA GLN A 114 -6.70 12.76 -9.60
C GLN A 114 -7.43 13.07 -8.29
N VAL A 115 -7.30 12.14 -7.34
CA VAL A 115 -7.84 12.24 -6.00
C VAL A 115 -6.68 12.24 -5.02
N ILE A 116 -6.66 13.24 -4.14
CA ILE A 116 -5.70 13.37 -3.06
C ILE A 116 -6.34 12.89 -1.77
N PHE A 117 -5.85 11.77 -1.25
CA PHE A 117 -6.16 11.31 0.11
C PHE A 117 -5.17 11.93 1.09
N THR A 118 -5.70 12.45 2.19
CA THR A 118 -4.92 13.06 3.27
C THR A 118 -5.22 12.36 4.59
N LEU A 119 -4.19 11.91 5.30
CA LEU A 119 -4.34 11.28 6.61
C LEU A 119 -3.63 12.08 7.68
N LYS A 120 -4.39 12.46 8.70
CA LYS A 120 -3.89 13.24 9.84
C LYS A 120 -4.12 12.46 11.12
N THR A 121 -3.10 12.42 11.98
CA THR A 121 -3.26 11.86 13.34
C THR A 121 -4.30 12.65 14.12
N GLN A 122 -5.11 11.96 14.93
CA GLN A 122 -6.11 12.61 15.78
C GLN A 122 -5.48 13.29 17.01
N ASN A 123 -4.32 12.81 17.45
CA ASN A 123 -3.65 13.33 18.64
C ASN A 123 -2.92 14.64 18.31
N VAL A 124 -3.35 15.73 18.94
CA VAL A 124 -2.84 17.09 18.70
C VAL A 124 -1.33 17.19 18.94
N LEU A 125 -0.81 16.53 19.97
CA LEU A 125 0.63 16.53 20.27
C LEU A 125 1.42 15.75 19.20
N LEU A 126 0.86 14.63 18.72
CA LEU A 126 1.48 13.86 17.65
C LEU A 126 1.43 14.59 16.30
N ARG A 127 0.49 15.50 16.05
CA ARG A 127 0.44 16.25 14.77
C ARG A 127 1.68 17.09 14.50
N LEU A 128 2.37 17.53 15.56
CA LEU A 128 3.61 18.32 15.41
C LEU A 128 4.81 17.46 15.00
N LEU A 129 4.76 16.15 15.28
CA LEU A 129 5.87 15.23 15.08
C LEU A 129 5.62 14.21 13.96
N VAL A 130 4.36 13.88 13.71
CA VAL A 130 3.94 12.92 12.70
C VAL A 130 3.47 13.70 11.48
N PRO A 131 4.26 13.71 10.40
CA PRO A 131 3.87 14.39 9.18
C PRO A 131 2.60 13.78 8.60
N THR A 132 1.84 14.61 7.89
CA THR A 132 0.61 14.20 7.21
C THR A 132 0.96 13.20 6.11
N ILE A 133 0.16 12.13 5.98
CA ILE A 133 0.32 11.19 4.87
C ILE A 133 -0.54 11.67 3.72
N VAL A 134 0.02 11.71 2.53
CA VAL A 134 -0.66 12.12 1.30
C VAL A 134 -0.54 11.00 0.28
N VAL A 135 -1.67 10.60 -0.30
CA VAL A 135 -1.69 9.62 -1.40
C VAL A 135 -2.44 10.22 -2.56
N LYS A 136 -1.86 10.21 -3.76
CA LYS A 136 -2.55 10.59 -4.99
C LYS A 136 -2.92 9.35 -5.78
N LEU A 137 -4.18 9.24 -6.16
CA LEU A 137 -4.70 8.18 -7.03
C LEU A 137 -5.31 8.78 -8.29
N ASN A 138 -5.25 8.06 -9.42
CA ASN A 138 -6.10 8.34 -10.55
C ASN A 138 -7.54 7.90 -10.23
N GLN A 139 -8.52 8.77 -10.45
CA GLN A 139 -9.91 8.56 -10.07
C GLN A 139 -10.56 7.42 -10.85
N GLU A 140 -10.26 7.28 -12.13
CA GLU A 140 -10.87 6.28 -13.01
C GLU A 140 -10.19 4.92 -12.83
N THR A 141 -8.88 4.86 -13.05
CA THR A 141 -8.10 3.61 -13.03
C THR A 141 -7.80 3.11 -11.61
N LYS A 142 -8.06 3.94 -10.59
CA LYS A 142 -7.73 3.70 -9.17
C LYS A 142 -6.24 3.50 -8.91
N ARG A 143 -5.37 3.71 -9.91
CA ARG A 143 -3.92 3.52 -9.79
C ARG A 143 -3.30 4.57 -8.88
N MET A 144 -2.32 4.15 -8.08
CA MET A 144 -1.55 5.07 -7.25
C MET A 144 -0.55 5.85 -8.11
N ILE A 145 -0.60 7.18 -7.99
CA ILE A 145 0.26 8.13 -8.71
C ILE A 145 1.41 8.54 -7.80
N SER A 146 1.12 8.82 -6.53
CA SER A 146 2.17 9.11 -5.55
C SER A 146 1.78 8.76 -4.13
N TYR A 147 2.80 8.57 -3.30
CA TYR A 147 2.70 8.42 -1.87
C TYR A 147 3.70 9.34 -1.20
N GLU A 148 3.26 10.06 -0.17
CA GLU A 148 4.10 10.85 0.70
C GLU A 148 3.77 10.51 2.15
N GLY A 149 4.75 10.02 2.91
CA GLY A 149 4.47 9.49 4.24
C GLY A 149 5.63 8.67 4.82
N PRO A 150 5.45 8.08 6.01
CA PRO A 150 6.45 7.19 6.59
C PRO A 150 6.62 5.92 5.75
N ASN A 151 7.87 5.50 5.50
CA ASN A 151 8.21 4.31 4.72
C ASN A 151 7.67 3.00 5.31
N THR A 152 7.39 2.99 6.63
CA THR A 152 6.89 1.81 7.32
C THR A 152 5.43 1.48 7.05
N PHE A 153 4.68 2.36 6.38
CA PHE A 153 3.28 2.08 6.03
C PHE A 153 3.16 0.93 5.04
N PHE A 154 4.18 0.70 4.23
CA PHE A 154 4.19 -0.40 3.28
C PHE A 154 5.20 -1.50 3.62
N TYR A 155 6.32 -1.21 4.31
CA TYR A 155 7.34 -2.25 4.59
C TYR A 155 8.12 -2.06 5.91
N GLY A 156 8.35 -3.18 6.61
CA GLY A 156 8.81 -3.27 8.01
C GLY A 156 10.30 -3.03 8.28
N THR A 157 10.84 -1.87 7.90
CA THR A 157 12.15 -1.43 8.44
C THR A 157 12.04 -1.12 9.94
N LYS A 158 13.16 -1.25 10.67
CA LYS A 158 13.23 -0.83 12.09
C LYS A 158 13.17 0.69 12.22
N ASP A 159 13.87 1.36 11.30
CA ASP A 159 13.93 2.82 11.18
C ASP A 159 12.73 3.34 10.40
N ILE A 160 12.23 4.52 10.81
CA ILE A 160 11.14 5.24 10.15
C ILE A 160 11.76 6.44 9.43
N PHE A 161 11.54 6.53 8.13
CA PHE A 161 11.89 7.69 7.32
C PHE A 161 10.65 8.20 6.61
N TYR A 162 10.55 9.50 6.43
CA TYR A 162 9.51 10.09 5.60
C TYR A 162 9.98 10.07 4.14
N VAL A 163 9.14 9.58 3.24
CA VAL A 163 9.49 9.37 1.83
C VAL A 163 8.41 9.97 0.93
N LYS A 164 8.83 10.36 -0.27
CA LYS A 164 7.93 10.65 -1.39
C LYS A 164 8.23 9.67 -2.53
N ILE A 165 7.24 8.88 -2.90
CA ILE A 165 7.30 7.90 -3.99
C ILE A 165 6.38 8.42 -5.09
N ILE A 166 6.90 8.52 -6.31
CA ILE A 166 6.13 8.87 -7.50
C ILE A 166 6.13 7.65 -8.42
N TYR A 167 4.94 7.19 -8.78
CA TYR A 167 4.74 6.09 -9.70
C TYR A 167 4.54 6.68 -11.09
N THR A 168 5.50 6.42 -11.97
CA THR A 168 5.40 6.80 -13.38
C THR A 168 4.66 5.69 -14.14
N GLU A 169 3.63 6.05 -14.92
CA GLU A 169 3.08 5.12 -15.88
C GLU A 169 4.11 4.82 -16.97
N MET A 170 4.41 3.54 -17.17
CA MET A 170 5.15 3.10 -18.34
C MET A 170 4.19 3.20 -19.53
N VAL A 171 4.36 4.24 -20.36
CA VAL A 171 3.69 4.29 -21.67
C VAL A 171 4.26 3.14 -22.49
N SER A 172 3.51 2.07 -22.67
CA SER A 172 3.88 1.02 -23.62
C SER A 172 3.92 1.62 -25.01
N LYS A 173 5.12 1.89 -25.53
CA LYS A 173 5.33 2.21 -26.95
C LYS A 173 5.12 0.93 -27.78
N THR A 174 3.91 0.41 -27.82
CA THR A 174 3.51 -0.58 -28.83
C THR A 174 2.64 0.12 -29.86
N GLY A 175 3.29 0.96 -30.67
CA GLY A 175 2.81 1.25 -32.01
C GLY A 175 3.00 -0.01 -32.86
N PHE A 176 2.10 -0.97 -32.74
CA PHE A 176 2.01 -2.06 -33.71
C PHE A 176 0.96 -1.70 -34.77
N SER A 177 1.51 -1.47 -35.97
CA SER A 177 0.85 -1.30 -37.25
C SER A 177 -0.26 -2.34 -37.46
N ALA A 178 -1.39 -1.87 -38.00
CA ALA A 178 -2.52 -2.70 -38.36
C ALA A 178 -2.15 -3.78 -39.41
N ALA A 179 -2.66 -4.99 -39.21
CA ALA A 179 -2.89 -6.01 -40.25
C ALA A 179 -3.98 -7.01 -39.75
N PRO A 180 -4.64 -7.78 -40.62
CA PRO A 180 -5.99 -7.52 -41.10
C PRO A 180 -7.08 -8.41 -40.47
N LYS A 181 -8.34 -7.99 -40.70
CA LYS A 181 -9.59 -8.64 -40.31
C LYS A 181 -9.65 -10.13 -40.68
N HIS A 182 -10.03 -10.97 -39.70
CA HIS A 182 -10.81 -12.19 -39.94
C HIS A 182 -11.95 -12.32 -38.93
N ARG A 183 -13.08 -12.82 -39.45
CA ARG A 183 -14.42 -12.89 -38.85
C ARG A 183 -14.57 -13.93 -37.72
N ASN A 184 -15.42 -13.55 -36.77
CA ASN A 184 -16.36 -14.32 -35.95
C ASN A 184 -15.86 -15.50 -35.10
N SER A 185 -15.90 -15.31 -33.78
CA SER A 185 -16.75 -16.12 -32.90
C SER A 185 -16.98 -15.40 -31.57
N SER A 186 -18.22 -15.46 -31.09
CA SER A 186 -18.71 -14.86 -29.86
C SER A 186 -18.29 -15.68 -28.64
N VAL A 187 -17.58 -15.06 -27.70
CA VAL A 187 -17.55 -15.46 -26.29
C VAL A 187 -17.55 -14.18 -25.45
N ILE A 188 -18.58 -14.01 -24.64
CA ILE A 188 -18.66 -12.96 -23.62
C ILE A 188 -17.67 -13.35 -22.52
N ASN A 189 -16.62 -12.54 -22.33
CA ASN A 189 -15.69 -12.65 -21.22
C ASN A 189 -15.69 -11.31 -20.46
N ASP A 190 -16.16 -11.34 -19.21
CA ASP A 190 -16.15 -10.20 -18.28
C ASP A 190 -14.70 -9.78 -17.94
N PRO A 191 -14.33 -8.48 -18.05
CA PRO A 191 -12.93 -8.05 -17.92
C PRO A 191 -12.47 -7.76 -16.48
N ILE A 192 -13.23 -8.12 -15.44
CA ILE A 192 -12.95 -7.63 -14.07
C ILE A 192 -11.76 -8.35 -13.41
N PHE A 193 -11.31 -9.51 -13.88
CA PHE A 193 -10.31 -10.32 -13.18
C PHE A 193 -8.94 -10.49 -13.86
N ASN A 194 -8.74 -9.99 -15.09
CA ASN A 194 -7.53 -10.30 -15.86
C ASN A 194 -6.37 -9.30 -15.74
N ASN A 195 -6.45 -8.26 -14.90
CA ASN A 195 -5.40 -7.23 -14.78
C ASN A 195 -4.54 -7.29 -13.51
N MET A 196 -4.67 -8.32 -12.67
CA MET A 196 -3.89 -8.48 -11.43
C MET A 196 -2.73 -9.46 -11.60
N GLY A 197 -1.74 -9.08 -12.40
CA GLY A 197 -0.55 -9.89 -12.66
C GLY A 197 0.81 -9.19 -12.47
N SER A 198 0.86 -7.96 -11.93
CA SER A 198 2.14 -7.26 -11.77
C SER A 198 2.59 -7.21 -10.31
N PHE A 199 3.69 -7.92 -10.03
CA PHE A 199 4.37 -7.95 -8.74
C PHE A 199 5.07 -6.61 -8.46
N MET A 200 4.82 -6.04 -7.28
CA MET A 200 5.52 -4.85 -6.78
C MET A 200 6.84 -5.26 -6.14
N THR A 201 7.98 -5.06 -6.81
CA THR A 201 9.30 -5.07 -6.18
C THR A 201 10.03 -3.76 -6.46
N GLY A 202 10.50 -3.07 -5.41
CA GLY A 202 11.25 -1.80 -5.54
C GLY A 202 12.60 -1.86 -4.84
N LYS A 203 13.60 -1.19 -5.41
CA LYS A 203 14.90 -0.92 -4.76
C LYS A 203 14.81 0.39 -3.97
N PHE A 204 15.27 0.36 -2.72
CA PHE A 204 15.30 1.50 -1.80
C PHE A 204 16.73 2.05 -1.71
N GLN A 205 16.92 3.35 -1.86
CA GLN A 205 18.18 4.03 -1.53
C GLN A 205 18.01 4.85 -0.25
N LYS A 206 19.00 4.78 0.64
CA LYS A 206 18.98 5.31 2.01
C LYS A 206 19.76 6.62 2.07
N LEU A 207 19.17 7.68 2.60
CA LEU A 207 19.89 8.91 2.94
C LEU A 207 19.51 9.43 4.35
N SER A 208 20.23 10.45 4.77
CA SER A 208 20.72 10.69 6.14
C SER A 208 19.67 11.17 7.17
N ARG A 209 20.07 11.09 8.45
CA ARG A 209 19.27 11.39 9.65
C ARG A 209 18.93 12.89 9.74
N CYS A 210 17.66 13.20 10.03
CA CYS A 210 17.10 14.54 10.22
C CYS A 210 17.88 15.41 11.22
N PRO A 211 17.95 16.75 11.00
CA PRO A 211 16.84 17.64 11.38
C PRO A 211 16.56 18.69 10.28
N LYS A 212 15.87 18.28 9.22
CA LYS A 212 15.13 19.07 8.21
C LYS A 212 14.56 18.05 7.20
N PRO A 213 13.37 18.27 6.60
CA PRO A 213 12.88 17.37 5.56
C PRO A 213 13.77 17.53 4.32
N ILE A 214 14.76 16.66 4.19
CA ILE A 214 15.48 16.46 2.93
C ILE A 214 14.57 15.55 2.11
N PHE A 215 13.90 16.12 1.12
CA PHE A 215 13.05 15.37 0.20
C PHE A 215 13.94 14.64 -0.79
N GLU A 216 13.90 13.32 -0.79
CA GLU A 216 14.43 12.52 -1.89
C GLU A 216 13.29 11.90 -2.66
N THR A 217 13.28 12.21 -3.95
CA THR A 217 12.45 11.54 -4.93
C THR A 217 13.05 10.17 -5.19
N ILE A 218 12.39 9.12 -4.69
CA ILE A 218 12.72 7.74 -5.09
C ILE A 218 11.78 7.39 -6.25
N SER A 219 12.33 7.33 -7.46
CA SER A 219 11.64 6.76 -8.62
C SER A 219 11.79 5.24 -8.58
N VAL A 220 10.69 4.53 -8.40
CA VAL A 220 10.66 3.06 -8.45
C VAL A 220 10.31 2.64 -9.87
N TYR A 221 11.25 2.00 -10.57
CA TYR A 221 11.03 1.40 -11.88
C TYR A 221 10.61 -0.06 -11.73
N HIS A 222 9.61 -0.49 -12.50
CA HIS A 222 9.22 -1.89 -12.63
C HIS A 222 9.98 -2.54 -13.78
N ASP A 223 10.79 -3.55 -13.50
CA ASP A 223 11.32 -4.45 -14.52
C ASP A 223 10.25 -5.49 -14.89
N HIS A 224 9.89 -5.56 -16.18
CA HIS A 224 9.24 -6.74 -16.73
C HIS A 224 10.30 -7.85 -16.81
N LEU A 225 10.22 -8.85 -15.93
CA LEU A 225 10.92 -10.12 -16.13
C LEU A 225 10.19 -10.86 -17.27
N GLU A 226 10.63 -10.66 -18.51
CA GLU A 226 10.37 -11.62 -19.57
C GLU A 226 11.03 -12.94 -19.17
N LYS A 227 10.21 -13.94 -18.81
CA LYS A 227 10.64 -15.33 -18.83
C LYS A 227 10.86 -15.72 -20.29
N THR A 228 12.11 -15.70 -20.74
CA THR A 228 12.53 -16.52 -21.87
C THR A 228 12.62 -17.97 -21.41
N GLU A 229 11.56 -18.74 -21.65
CA GLU A 229 11.67 -20.19 -21.72
C GLU A 229 12.48 -20.53 -22.99
N SER A 230 13.76 -20.83 -22.83
CA SER A 230 14.50 -21.57 -23.85
C SER A 230 14.33 -23.07 -23.56
N LEU A 231 13.38 -23.68 -24.27
CA LEU A 231 13.41 -25.10 -24.59
C LEU A 231 14.61 -25.37 -25.51
N GLN A 232 15.58 -26.15 -25.03
CA GLN A 232 16.37 -27.11 -25.80
C GLN A 232 17.14 -28.03 -24.85
#